data_AF-A0A660A4K5-F1
#
_entry.id   AF-A0A660A4K5-F1
#
_cell.length_a   1.000
_cell.length_b   1.000
_cell.length_c   1.000
_cell.angle_alpha   90.00
_cell.angle_beta   90.00
_cell.angle_gamma   90.00
#
_symmetry.space_group_name_H-M   'P 1'
#
loop_
_entity.id
_entity.type
_entity.pdbx_description
1 polymer ?
#
loop_
_entity_poly.entity_id
_entity_poly.type
_entity_poly.pdbx_seq_one_letter_code
_entity_poly.pdbx_strand_id
1 'polypeptide(L)'
;LQMAAYKTMLEAKYNKPFEPIIYAVTKETPPDTRAIRIQNVDAMQNELDSLAQSIKRLDDVKKGIEKPKPCGKCEYCRQNKLSVRVEIF
;
A
#
# COMPACT_ATOMS: atom_id res chain seq x y z
N LEU A 1 6.82 0.71 -0.86
CA LEU A 1 6.31 -0.67 -1.02
C LEU A 1 6.17 -1.17 -2.47
N GLN A 2 5.33 -0.56 -3.32
CA GLN A 2 4.90 -1.13 -4.61
C GLN A 2 6.07 -1.58 -5.51
N MET A 3 7.04 -0.70 -5.74
CA MET A 3 8.20 -1.00 -6.58
C MET A 3 9.06 -2.14 -6.02
N ALA A 4 9.23 -2.20 -4.70
CA ALA A 4 9.98 -3.27 -4.03
C ALA A 4 9.32 -4.63 -4.26
N ALA A 5 8.00 -4.72 -4.05
CA ALA A 5 7.24 -5.94 -4.28
C ALA A 5 7.33 -6.43 -5.74
N TYR A 6 7.14 -5.53 -6.72
CA TYR A 6 7.26 -5.89 -8.14
C TYR A 6 8.66 -6.33 -8.52
N LYS A 7 9.69 -5.59 -8.09
CA LYS A 7 11.09 -5.96 -8.33
C LYS A 7 11.37 -7.37 -7.82
N THR A 8 11.05 -7.66 -6.56
CA THR A 8 11.27 -8.98 -5.95
C THR A 8 10.56 -10.10 -6.71
N MET A 9 9.28 -9.91 -7.07
CA MET A 9 8.53 -10.94 -7.82
C MET A 9 9.09 -11.17 -9.22
N LEU A 10 9.51 -10.12 -9.92
CA LEU A 10 10.06 -10.22 -11.28
C LEU A 10 11.46 -10.85 -11.27
N GLU A 11 12.31 -10.44 -10.34
CA GLU A 11 13.65 -11.03 -10.17
C GLU A 11 13.55 -12.52 -9.81
N ALA A 12 12.63 -12.89 -8.91
CA ALA A 12 12.38 -14.30 -8.57
C ALA A 12 11.86 -15.13 -9.76
N LYS A 13 11.01 -14.54 -10.62
CA LYS A 13 10.44 -15.24 -11.78
C LYS A 13 11.42 -15.40 -12.95
N TYR A 14 12.20 -14.37 -13.22
CA TYR A 14 13.03 -14.28 -14.44
C TYR A 14 14.53 -14.42 -14.18
N ASN A 15 14.94 -14.53 -12.92
CA ASN A 15 16.33 -14.71 -12.48
C ASN A 15 17.30 -13.70 -13.11
N LYS A 16 16.87 -12.43 -13.21
CA LYS A 16 17.64 -11.31 -13.75
C LYS A 16 17.29 -10.03 -13.01
N PRO A 17 18.20 -9.04 -12.91
CA PRO A 17 17.92 -7.79 -12.20
C PRO A 17 16.87 -6.94 -12.93
N PHE A 18 16.04 -6.22 -12.16
CA PHE A 18 15.07 -5.26 -12.67
C PHE A 18 15.23 -3.88 -12.03
N GLU A 19 14.99 -2.85 -12.83
CA GLU A 19 15.08 -1.46 -12.41
C GLU A 19 13.70 -0.79 -12.41
N PRO A 20 13.17 -0.38 -11.24
CA PRO A 20 11.88 0.29 -11.17
C PRO A 20 11.99 1.77 -11.59
N ILE A 21 11.11 2.17 -12.51
CA ILE A 21 10.98 3.55 -12.99
C ILE A 21 9.52 3.97 -12.88
N ILE A 22 9.28 5.13 -12.28
CA ILE A 22 7.97 5.81 -12.31
C ILE A 22 7.99 6.80 -13.47
N TYR A 23 7.10 6.61 -14.45
CA TYR A 23 6.88 7.60 -15.49
C TYR A 23 5.66 8.46 -15.11
N ALA A 24 5.93 9.66 -14.62
CA ALA A 24 4.91 10.59 -14.13
C ALA A 24 4.48 11.56 -15.24
N VAL A 25 3.18 11.83 -15.30
CA VAL A 25 2.58 12.82 -16.21
C VAL A 25 1.69 13.74 -15.38
N THR A 26 1.89 15.04 -15.46
CA THR A 26 1.04 16.01 -14.75
C THR A 26 -0.29 16.20 -15.49
N LYS A 27 -1.33 16.58 -14.74
CA LYS A 27 -2.68 16.81 -15.30
C LYS A 27 -2.92 18.26 -15.72
N GLU A 28 -1.86 19.06 -15.81
CA GLU A 28 -1.96 20.46 -16.24
C GLU A 28 -1.96 20.55 -17.78
N THR A 29 -2.28 21.74 -18.30
CA THR A 29 -2.28 22.00 -19.75
C THR A 29 -1.35 23.18 -20.03
N PRO A 30 -0.19 22.96 -20.70
CA PRO A 30 0.29 21.70 -21.28
C PRO A 30 0.81 20.70 -20.21
N PRO A 31 0.75 19.38 -20.46
CA PRO A 31 1.25 18.39 -19.51
C PRO A 31 2.79 18.36 -19.46
N ASP A 32 3.34 18.11 -18.26
CA ASP A 32 4.74 17.80 -18.00
C ASP A 32 4.93 16.28 -17.85
N THR A 33 6.09 15.77 -18.29
CA THR A 33 6.43 14.33 -18.20
C THR A 33 7.80 14.13 -17.59
N ARG A 34 7.91 13.18 -16.64
CA ARG A 34 9.17 12.87 -15.94
C ARG A 34 9.35 11.38 -15.71
N ALA A 35 10.54 10.87 -16.02
CA ALA A 35 10.98 9.53 -15.63
C ALA A 35 11.77 9.61 -14.32
N ILE A 36 11.28 8.92 -13.29
CA ILE A 36 11.86 8.91 -11.94
C ILE A 36 12.38 7.50 -11.66
N ARG A 37 13.71 7.37 -11.66
CA ARG A 37 14.41 6.12 -11.36
C ARG A 37 14.58 5.98 -9.85
N ILE A 38 14.10 4.88 -9.27
CA ILE A 38 14.18 4.63 -7.83
C ILE A 38 15.43 3.80 -7.52
N GLN A 39 16.47 4.46 -7.00
CA GLN A 39 17.78 3.83 -6.71
C GLN A 39 17.97 3.46 -5.23
N ASN A 40 17.07 3.90 -4.34
CA ASN A 40 17.22 3.67 -2.90
C ASN A 40 16.83 2.23 -2.53
N VAL A 41 17.81 1.33 -2.53
CA VAL A 41 17.63 -0.09 -2.22
C VAL A 41 17.25 -0.31 -0.76
N ASP A 42 17.86 0.43 0.16
CA ASP A 42 17.58 0.29 1.60
C ASP A 42 16.14 0.65 1.94
N ALA A 43 15.61 1.74 1.34
CA ALA A 43 14.22 2.11 1.49
C ALA A 43 13.27 1.04 0.93
N MET A 44 13.64 0.35 -0.16
CA MET A 44 12.84 -0.75 -0.69
C MET A 44 12.84 -1.96 0.25
N GLN A 45 13.98 -2.29 0.85
CA GLN A 45 14.07 -3.41 1.80
C GLN A 45 13.27 -3.12 3.08
N ASN A 46 13.41 -1.93 3.66
CA ASN A 46 12.67 -1.52 4.86
C ASN A 46 11.15 -1.64 4.67
N GLU A 47 10.65 -1.29 3.48
CA GLU A 47 9.24 -1.43 3.12
C GLU A 47 8.80 -2.90 3.03
N LEU A 48 9.64 -3.79 2.51
CA LEU A 48 9.37 -5.22 2.46
C LEU A 48 9.36 -5.84 3.86
N ASP A 49 10.27 -5.41 4.73
CA ASP A 49 10.33 -5.90 6.11
C ASP A 49 9.08 -5.48 6.91
N SER A 50 8.64 -4.23 6.73
CA SER A 50 7.38 -3.75 7.31
C SER A 50 6.17 -4.52 6.78
N LEU A 51 6.16 -4.86 5.48
CA LEU A 51 5.12 -5.71 4.89
C LEU A 51 5.14 -7.11 5.51
N ALA A 52 6.31 -7.73 5.67
CA ALA A 52 6.46 -9.06 6.25
C ALA A 52 5.89 -9.14 7.67
N GLN A 53 6.04 -8.08 8.48
CA GLN A 53 5.43 -7.99 9.81
C GLN A 53 3.90 -7.89 9.77
N SER A 54 3.35 -7.30 8.70
CA SER A 54 1.93 -6.99 8.58
C SER A 54 1.12 -8.05 7.82
N ILE A 55 1.76 -8.83 6.95
CA ILE A 55 1.10 -9.71 5.98
C ILE A 55 0.34 -10.85 6.65
N LYS A 56 0.87 -11.39 7.77
CA LYS A 56 0.21 -12.45 8.53
C LYS A 56 -1.16 -11.97 9.04
N ARG A 57 -1.18 -10.80 9.68
CA ARG A 57 -2.42 -10.21 10.19
C ARG A 57 -3.41 -9.91 9.07
N LEU A 58 -2.92 -9.43 7.92
CA LEU A 58 -3.77 -9.18 6.76
C LEU A 58 -4.44 -10.46 6.26
N ASP A 59 -3.71 -11.57 6.19
CA ASP A 59 -4.24 -12.88 5.81
C ASP A 59 -5.22 -13.44 6.85
N ASP A 60 -4.90 -13.32 8.14
CA ASP A 60 -5.78 -13.73 9.25
C ASP A 60 -7.11 -12.97 9.22
N VAL A 61 -7.09 -11.66 8.98
CA VAL A 61 -8.31 -10.85 8.79
C VAL A 61 -9.10 -11.28 7.55
N LYS A 62 -8.40 -11.52 6.44
CA LYS A 62 -9.03 -11.96 5.17
C LYS A 62 -9.72 -13.32 5.32
N LYS A 63 -9.15 -14.24 6.12
CA LYS A 63 -9.70 -15.56 6.42
C LYS A 63 -10.77 -15.54 7.51
N GLY A 64 -11.04 -14.38 8.13
CA GLY A 64 -11.98 -14.24 9.24
C GLY A 64 -11.48 -14.80 10.58
N ILE A 65 -10.18 -15.10 10.70
CA ILE A 65 -9.53 -15.58 11.92
C ILE A 65 -9.38 -14.43 12.92
N GLU A 66 -9.02 -13.23 12.45
CA GLU A 66 -8.97 -11.99 13.24
C GLU A 66 -10.02 -10.99 12.75
N LYS A 67 -10.60 -10.19 13.67
CA LYS A 67 -11.52 -9.11 13.28
C LYS A 67 -10.77 -7.90 12.69
N PRO A 68 -11.29 -7.27 11.62
CA PRO A 68 -10.71 -6.03 11.11
C PRO A 68 -10.86 -4.89 12.13
N LYS A 69 -9.85 -4.01 12.19
CA LYS A 69 -9.91 -2.78 13.00
C LYS A 69 -10.46 -1.65 12.12
N PRO A 70 -11.61 -1.04 12.45
CA PRO A 70 -12.17 0.05 11.65
C PRO A 70 -11.29 1.31 11.78
N CYS A 71 -11.09 2.05 10.69
CA CYS A 71 -10.31 3.29 10.75
C CYS A 71 -11.11 4.48 11.31
N GLY A 72 -12.44 4.37 11.40
CA GLY A 72 -13.34 5.37 11.99
C GLY A 72 -13.53 6.66 11.19
N LYS A 73 -12.73 6.87 10.12
CA LYS A 73 -12.67 8.12 9.33
C LYS A 73 -13.03 7.98 7.85
N CYS A 74 -12.98 6.78 7.27
CA CYS A 74 -13.35 6.58 5.86
C CYS A 74 -14.87 6.60 5.66
N GLU A 75 -15.32 6.78 4.42
CA GLU A 75 -16.74 6.74 4.06
C GLU A 75 -17.43 5.46 4.52
N TYR A 76 -16.81 4.29 4.27
CA TYR A 76 -17.32 3.00 4.73
C TYR A 76 -17.55 2.98 6.25
N CYS A 77 -16.58 3.41 7.05
CA CYS A 77 -16.76 3.47 8.51
C CYS A 77 -17.83 4.48 8.93
N ARG A 78 -18.00 5.60 8.23
CA ARG A 78 -19.04 6.60 8.55
C ARG A 78 -20.45 6.07 8.26
N GLN A 79 -20.64 5.35 7.15
CA GLN A 79 -21.92 4.73 6.80
C GLN A 79 -22.30 3.59 7.74
N ASN A 80 -21.30 2.85 8.24
CA ASN A 80 -21.51 1.68 9.12
C ASN A 80 -21.37 2.02 10.61
N LYS A 81 -21.14 3.29 10.97
CA LYS A 81 -21.23 3.74 12.36
C LYS A 81 -22.71 3.75 12.74
N LEU A 82 -23.08 2.96 13.75
CA LEU A 82 -24.36 3.14 14.42
C LEU A 82 -24.39 4.57 14.94
N SER A 83 -25.31 5.40 14.43
CA SER A 83 -25.50 6.74 14.97
C SER A 83 -25.94 6.58 16.43
N VAL A 84 -25.04 6.83 17.37
CA VAL A 84 -25.43 7.04 18.76
C VAL A 84 -26.11 8.41 18.76
N ARG A 85 -27.43 8.42 18.50
CA ARG A 85 -28.22 9.67 18.39
C ARG A 85 -28.52 10.30 19.76
N VAL A 86 -28.03 9.68 20.83
CA VAL A 86 -28.22 10.15 22.21
C VAL A 86 -26.90 9.99 22.94
N GLU A 87 -26.18 11.10 23.12
CA GLU A 87 -25.16 11.23 24.16
C GLU A 87 -25.84 11.94 25.33
N ILE A 88 -25.94 11.28 26.49
CA ILE A 88 -26.41 11.89 27.73
C ILE A 88 -25.17 12.27 28.53
N PHE A 89 -25.06 13.55 28.87
CA PHE A 89 -24.04 14.11 29.77
C PHE A 89 -24.53 14.06 31.22
#